data_AF-A0A8J3SXW6-F1
#
_entry.id   AF-A0A8J3SXW6-F1
#
_cell.length_a   1.000
_cell.length_b   1.000
_cell.length_c   1.000
_cell.angle_alpha   90.00
_cell.angle_beta   90.00
_cell.angle_gamma   90.00
#
_symmetry.space_group_name_H-M   'P 1'
#
loop_
_entity.id
_entity.type
_entity.pdbx_description
1 polymer ?
#
loop_
_entity_poly.entity_id
_entity_poly.type
_entity_poly.pdbx_seq_one_letter_code
_entity_poly.pdbx_strand_id
1 'polypeptide(L)'
;MIVLGVLWMILSPLCLWLLFRGRTPARLGGLLTLAGLEVATIWLTVGTETEVPLALAVGAPPAVQAERPAPCPVRALAPEQARLVKRGGELHSVTLSWPAAAGECDTATVRLHHAHNRIKVWVQEGPAGRPSAGARAFPVTVAGGTASTEVLLVPPLPGRKGLTAIDGRTGRPIALR
;
A
#
# COMPACT_ATOMS: atom_id res chain seq x y z
N MET A 1 31.35 -29.25 -0.58
CA MET A 1 30.03 -28.60 -0.37
C MET A 1 29.32 -29.03 0.92
N ILE A 2 29.37 -30.30 1.33
CA ILE A 2 28.69 -30.80 2.55
C ILE A 2 29.24 -30.13 3.83
N VAL A 3 30.56 -29.91 3.91
CA VAL A 3 31.22 -29.25 5.05
C VAL A 3 30.69 -27.83 5.29
N LEU A 4 30.31 -27.12 4.23
CA LEU A 4 29.80 -25.75 4.30
C LEU A 4 28.38 -25.69 4.88
N GLY A 5 27.53 -26.66 4.51
CA GLY A 5 26.17 -26.76 5.04
C GLY A 5 26.14 -27.17 6.51
N VAL A 6 27.00 -28.11 6.91
CA VAL A 6 27.10 -28.55 8.32
C VAL A 6 27.66 -27.43 9.20
N LEU A 7 28.63 -26.66 8.70
CA LEU A 7 29.18 -25.50 9.41
C LEU A 7 28.11 -24.41 9.64
N TRP A 8 27.23 -24.20 8.66
CA TRP A 8 26.12 -23.23 8.77
C TRP A 8 25.04 -23.64 9.78
N MET A 9 24.70 -24.94 9.82
CA MET A 9 23.73 -25.50 10.76
C MET A 9 24.17 -25.40 12.23
N ILE A 10 25.48 -25.42 12.49
CA ILE A 10 26.03 -25.29 13.85
C ILE A 10 26.23 -23.82 14.22
N LEU A 11 26.63 -22.97 13.25
CA LEU A 11 26.93 -21.56 13.50
C LEU A 11 25.69 -20.73 13.86
N SER A 12 24.54 -20.98 13.22
CA SER A 12 23.29 -20.26 13.48
C SER A 12 22.77 -20.40 14.93
N PRO A 13 22.58 -21.61 15.48
CA PRO A 13 22.11 -21.77 16.85
C PRO A 13 23.15 -21.31 17.88
N LEU A 14 24.45 -21.44 17.58
CA LEU A 14 25.52 -20.97 18.46
C LEU A 14 25.57 -19.43 18.53
N CYS A 15 25.37 -18.74 17.40
CA CYS A 15 25.22 -17.29 17.35
C CYS A 15 23.99 -16.82 18.13
N LEU A 16 22.85 -17.50 17.97
CA LEU A 16 21.62 -17.16 18.69
C LEU A 16 21.77 -17.39 20.20
N TRP A 17 22.45 -18.46 20.60
CA TRP A 17 22.71 -18.81 21.99
C TRP A 17 23.66 -17.82 22.68
N LEU A 18 24.72 -17.38 22.00
CA LEU A 18 25.66 -16.37 22.52
C LEU A 18 24.99 -14.99 22.68
N LEU A 19 24.03 -14.65 21.81
CA LEU A 19 23.28 -13.39 21.86
C LEU A 19 22.35 -13.33 23.08
N PHE A 20 21.71 -14.47 23.41
CA PHE A 20 20.76 -14.58 24.51
C PHE A 20 21.43 -14.73 25.89
N ARG A 21 22.67 -15.27 25.97
CA ARG A 21 23.30 -15.64 27.24
C ARG A 21 24.67 -15.03 27.53
N GLY A 22 25.28 -14.28 26.58
CA GLY A 22 26.63 -13.71 26.73
C GLY A 22 26.71 -12.30 27.31
N ARG A 23 27.73 -12.03 28.12
CA ARG A 23 28.18 -10.68 28.52
C ARG A 23 28.60 -9.86 27.28
N THR A 24 28.54 -8.54 27.42
CA THR A 24 28.67 -7.49 26.37
C THR A 24 29.69 -7.71 25.23
N PRO A 25 30.91 -8.25 25.42
CA PRO A 25 31.83 -8.44 24.28
C PRO A 25 31.38 -9.52 23.27
N ALA A 26 30.56 -10.49 23.67
CA ALA A 26 30.05 -11.52 22.76
C ALA A 26 28.99 -10.98 21.77
N ARG A 27 28.30 -9.89 22.14
CA ARG A 27 27.30 -9.24 21.27
C ARG A 27 27.92 -8.46 20.12
N LEU A 28 29.12 -7.90 20.33
CA LEU A 28 29.89 -7.19 19.30
C LEU A 28 30.39 -8.15 18.21
N GLY A 29 30.81 -9.36 18.59
CA GLY A 29 31.22 -10.39 17.62
C GLY A 29 30.08 -10.79 16.67
N GLY A 30 28.86 -10.94 17.19
CA GLY A 30 27.67 -11.26 16.39
C GLY A 30 27.25 -10.15 15.41
N LEU A 31 27.44 -8.88 15.78
CA LEU A 31 27.17 -7.74 14.88
C LEU A 31 28.21 -7.66 13.75
N LEU A 32 29.48 -7.94 14.06
CA LEU A 32 30.56 -7.96 13.07
C LEU A 32 30.40 -9.09 12.05
N THR A 33 29.95 -10.29 12.47
CA THR A 33 29.68 -11.38 11.53
C THR A 33 28.46 -11.10 10.66
N LEU A 34 27.41 -10.47 11.20
CA LEU A 34 26.23 -10.09 10.43
C LEU A 34 26.56 -9.03 9.37
N ALA A 35 27.33 -8.01 9.73
CA ALA A 35 27.78 -6.98 8.81
C ALA A 35 28.73 -7.54 7.73
N GLY A 36 29.60 -8.47 8.09
CA GLY A 36 30.46 -9.17 7.12
C GLY A 36 29.65 -9.99 6.10
N LEU A 37 28.57 -10.64 6.55
CA LEU A 37 27.70 -11.43 5.67
C LEU A 37 26.94 -10.55 4.67
N GLU A 38 26.44 -9.39 5.10
CA GLU A 38 25.77 -8.41 4.23
C GLU A 38 26.70 -7.91 3.12
N VAL A 39 27.93 -7.51 3.47
CA VAL A 39 28.91 -7.01 2.49
C VAL A 39 29.30 -8.09 1.47
N ALA A 40 29.48 -9.34 1.91
CA ALA A 40 29.79 -10.45 1.01
C ALA A 40 28.64 -10.75 0.02
N THR A 41 27.39 -10.52 0.44
CA THR A 41 26.21 -10.77 -0.40
C THR A 41 26.02 -9.69 -1.47
N ILE A 42 26.41 -8.44 -1.18
CA ILE A 42 26.36 -7.34 -2.14
C ILE A 42 27.43 -7.53 -3.24
N TRP A 43 28.63 -8.03 -2.91
CA TRP A 43 29.67 -8.27 -3.90
C TRP A 43 29.34 -9.41 -4.88
N LEU A 44 28.56 -10.40 -4.46
CA LEU A 44 28.11 -11.50 -5.33
C LEU A 44 27.00 -11.09 -6.31
N THR A 45 26.28 -9.99 -6.06
CA THR A 45 25.17 -9.52 -6.91
C THR A 45 25.59 -8.50 -7.97
N VAL A 46 26.79 -7.91 -7.84
CA VAL A 46 27.36 -7.00 -8.85
C VAL A 46 28.10 -7.75 -9.98
N GLY A 47 28.38 -9.04 -9.81
CA GLY A 47 29.09 -9.87 -10.79
C GLY A 47 28.23 -10.46 -11.92
N THR A 48 26.92 -10.19 -11.97
CA THR A 48 26.01 -10.75 -12.98
C THR A 48 25.45 -9.69 -13.92
N GLU A 49 26.30 -8.84 -14.49
CA GLU A 49 26.03 -8.24 -15.80
C GLU A 49 26.70 -9.14 -16.85
N THR A 50 25.92 -10.05 -17.43
CA THR A 50 26.32 -10.78 -18.63
C THR A 50 25.14 -10.78 -19.60
N GLU A 51 25.18 -9.79 -20.49
CA GLU A 51 24.85 -9.81 -21.91
C GLU A 51 24.22 -11.11 -22.46
N VAL A 52 22.99 -11.04 -22.99
CA VAL A 52 22.42 -12.06 -23.89
C VAL A 52 21.48 -11.36 -24.92
N PRO A 53 21.44 -11.79 -26.20
CA PRO A 53 21.58 -10.90 -27.35
C PRO A 53 20.28 -10.66 -28.15
N LEU A 54 20.45 -9.76 -29.13
CA LEU A 54 19.64 -9.55 -30.32
C LEU A 54 19.00 -10.85 -30.86
N ALA A 55 17.69 -11.00 -30.73
CA ALA A 55 16.90 -11.96 -31.49
C ALA A 55 16.02 -11.20 -32.49
N LEU A 56 16.45 -11.22 -33.75
CA LEU A 56 15.65 -10.87 -34.92
C LEU A 56 14.41 -11.77 -34.96
N ALA A 57 13.24 -11.20 -34.64
CA ALA A 57 11.95 -11.86 -34.86
C ALA A 57 11.33 -11.33 -36.16
N VAL A 58 11.17 -12.26 -37.08
CA VAL A 58 10.56 -12.17 -38.41
C VAL A 58 9.12 -11.66 -38.33
N GLY A 59 8.70 -10.97 -39.39
CA GLY A 59 7.48 -10.17 -39.52
C GLY A 59 6.20 -10.72 -38.88
N ALA A 60 5.56 -9.85 -38.10
CA ALA A 60 4.14 -9.89 -37.79
C ALA A 60 3.51 -8.59 -38.34
N PRO A 61 2.28 -8.61 -38.90
CA PRO A 61 1.60 -7.41 -39.36
C PRO A 61 1.44 -6.41 -38.20
N PRO A 62 1.29 -5.10 -38.47
CA PRO A 62 1.24 -4.09 -37.41
C PRO A 62 0.09 -4.43 -36.47
N ALA A 63 0.42 -5.01 -35.32
CA ALA A 63 -0.47 -5.05 -34.20
C ALA A 63 -0.76 -3.58 -33.89
N VAL A 64 -2.00 -3.17 -34.15
CA VAL A 64 -2.57 -1.94 -33.64
C VAL A 64 -2.16 -1.89 -32.18
N GLN A 65 -1.20 -1.04 -31.86
CA GLN A 65 -0.92 -0.69 -30.49
C GLN A 65 -2.20 -0.01 -30.03
N ALA A 66 -3.10 -0.79 -29.42
CA ALA A 66 -4.15 -0.23 -28.61
C ALA A 66 -3.40 0.69 -27.65
N GLU A 67 -3.56 2.01 -27.85
CA GLU A 67 -3.03 3.02 -26.97
C GLU A 67 -3.37 2.56 -25.56
N ARG A 68 -2.33 2.15 -24.81
CA ARG A 68 -2.51 1.86 -23.40
C ARG A 68 -3.14 3.12 -22.84
N PRO A 69 -4.34 3.05 -22.22
CA PRO A 69 -4.95 4.21 -21.61
C PRO A 69 -3.89 4.88 -20.76
N ALA A 70 -3.70 6.19 -20.95
CA ALA A 70 -2.71 6.94 -20.22
C ALA A 70 -2.85 6.57 -18.72
N PRO A 71 -1.75 6.18 -18.05
CA PRO A 71 -1.84 5.71 -16.68
C PRO A 71 -2.45 6.81 -15.83
N CYS A 72 -3.49 6.43 -15.09
CA CYS A 72 -4.22 7.34 -14.23
C CYS A 72 -3.25 8.01 -13.25
N PRO A 73 -3.18 9.36 -13.23
CA PRO A 73 -2.20 10.07 -12.44
C PRO A 73 -2.44 9.80 -10.95
N VAL A 74 -1.38 9.50 -10.22
CA VAL A 74 -1.47 9.25 -8.78
C VAL A 74 -1.66 10.57 -8.05
N ARG A 75 -2.84 10.79 -7.46
CA ARG A 75 -3.19 12.04 -6.77
C ARG A 75 -3.85 11.76 -5.44
N ALA A 76 -3.46 12.47 -4.39
CA ALA A 76 -4.17 12.44 -3.12
C ALA A 76 -5.40 13.35 -3.22
N LEU A 77 -6.58 12.78 -3.03
CA LEU A 77 -7.85 13.51 -3.08
C LEU A 77 -8.24 13.99 -1.70
N ALA A 78 -8.84 15.18 -1.65
CA ALA A 78 -9.39 15.77 -0.43
C ALA A 78 -10.94 15.78 -0.55
N PRO A 79 -11.63 14.77 0.00
CA PRO A 79 -13.10 14.78 0.02
C PRO A 79 -13.61 15.97 0.82
N GLU A 80 -14.48 16.78 0.22
CA GLU A 80 -15.07 17.96 0.85
C GLU A 80 -16.34 17.58 1.63
N GLN A 81 -17.05 16.57 1.14
CA GLN A 81 -18.31 16.12 1.71
C GLN A 81 -18.29 14.60 1.92
N ALA A 82 -18.89 14.18 3.02
CA ALA A 82 -19.11 12.78 3.35
C ALA A 82 -20.56 12.57 3.79
N ARG A 83 -21.23 11.60 3.18
CA ARG A 83 -22.57 11.15 3.58
C ARG A 83 -22.46 9.82 4.29
N LEU A 84 -22.94 9.77 5.53
CA LEU A 84 -22.89 8.59 6.38
C LEU A 84 -24.24 7.86 6.35
N VAL A 85 -24.30 6.68 5.75
CA VAL A 85 -25.54 5.89 5.66
C VAL A 85 -25.61 4.94 6.84
N LYS A 86 -26.52 5.25 7.78
CA LYS A 86 -26.75 4.43 8.98
C LYS A 86 -28.03 3.63 8.86
N ARG A 87 -28.00 2.37 9.31
CA ARG A 87 -29.16 1.48 9.43
C ARG A 87 -29.08 0.74 10.76
N GLY A 88 -30.16 0.76 11.55
CA GLY A 88 -30.20 0.08 12.86
C GLY A 88 -29.19 0.60 13.89
N GLY A 89 -28.70 1.84 13.76
CA GLY A 89 -27.65 2.40 14.63
C GLY A 89 -26.23 1.99 14.23
N GLU A 90 -26.06 1.26 13.12
CA GLU A 90 -24.77 0.91 12.53
C GLU A 90 -24.53 1.73 11.26
N LEU A 91 -23.28 1.97 10.92
CA LEU A 91 -22.85 2.61 9.68
C LEU A 91 -22.57 1.52 8.63
N HIS A 92 -23.33 1.56 7.53
CA HIS A 92 -23.28 0.56 6.47
C HIS A 92 -22.50 1.05 5.26
N SER A 93 -22.62 2.33 4.90
CA SER A 93 -21.83 2.91 3.83
C SER A 93 -21.45 4.36 4.09
N VAL A 94 -20.38 4.79 3.42
CA VAL A 94 -19.90 6.17 3.40
C VAL A 94 -19.76 6.60 1.94
N THR A 95 -20.55 7.58 1.52
CA THR A 95 -20.35 8.23 0.22
C THR A 95 -19.41 9.41 0.42
N LEU A 96 -18.32 9.46 -0.35
CA LEU A 96 -17.35 10.54 -0.34
C LEU A 96 -17.50 11.32 -1.64
N SER A 97 -17.42 12.64 -1.58
CA SER A 97 -17.50 13.50 -2.75
C SER A 97 -16.50 14.65 -2.71
N TRP A 98 -15.93 14.96 -3.88
CA TRP A 98 -14.93 16.00 -4.10
C TRP A 98 -15.14 16.67 -5.48
N PRO A 99 -14.56 17.85 -5.71
CA PRO A 99 -14.57 18.48 -7.03
C PRO A 99 -13.85 17.60 -8.06
N ALA A 100 -14.50 17.30 -9.18
CA ALA A 100 -13.90 16.49 -10.24
C ALA A 100 -12.80 17.28 -10.96
N ALA A 101 -11.66 16.62 -11.21
CA ALA A 101 -10.57 17.19 -11.98
C ALA A 101 -10.71 16.88 -13.48
N ALA A 102 -10.02 17.64 -14.32
CA ALA A 102 -9.85 17.28 -15.73
C ALA A 102 -9.06 15.97 -15.82
N GLY A 103 -9.67 14.95 -16.45
CA GLY A 103 -9.11 13.60 -16.50
C GLY A 103 -9.20 12.83 -15.18
N GLU A 104 -10.31 12.97 -14.45
CA GLU A 104 -10.63 12.16 -13.27
C GLU A 104 -10.51 10.66 -13.56
N CYS A 105 -9.97 9.92 -12.61
CA CYS A 105 -9.86 8.48 -12.72
C CYS A 105 -11.18 7.78 -12.43
N ASP A 106 -11.50 6.72 -13.20
CA ASP A 106 -12.68 5.87 -12.99
C ASP A 106 -12.64 5.11 -11.65
N THR A 107 -11.49 5.08 -10.98
CA THR A 107 -11.26 4.33 -9.75
C THR A 107 -10.43 5.14 -8.76
N ALA A 108 -10.84 5.11 -7.50
CA ALA A 108 -10.10 5.69 -6.38
C ALA A 108 -9.83 4.61 -5.32
N THR A 109 -8.63 4.62 -4.77
CA THR A 109 -8.26 3.83 -3.60
C THR A 109 -8.67 4.58 -2.35
N VAL A 110 -9.54 3.97 -1.55
CA VAL A 110 -10.01 4.51 -0.28
C VAL A 110 -9.53 3.65 0.88
N ARG A 111 -8.99 4.31 1.91
CA ARG A 111 -8.70 3.69 3.20
C ARG A 111 -9.55 4.35 4.27
N LEU A 112 -10.21 3.53 5.06
CA LEU A 112 -11.00 3.96 6.21
C LEU A 112 -10.35 3.45 7.49
N HIS A 113 -10.26 4.31 8.50
CA HIS A 113 -9.86 3.91 9.84
C HIS A 113 -10.84 4.48 10.86
N HIS A 114 -11.50 3.58 11.58
CA HIS A 114 -12.44 3.92 12.61
C HIS A 114 -11.74 3.97 13.98
N ALA A 115 -11.89 5.09 14.67
CA ALA A 115 -11.39 5.27 16.03
C ALA A 115 -12.38 6.08 16.86
N HIS A 116 -12.89 5.48 17.94
CA HIS A 116 -13.88 6.09 18.85
C HIS A 116 -15.15 6.58 18.14
N ASN A 117 -15.29 7.89 17.93
CA ASN A 117 -16.39 8.55 17.25
C ASN A 117 -15.95 9.22 15.93
N ARG A 118 -14.78 8.84 15.40
CA ARG A 118 -14.22 9.44 14.18
C ARG A 118 -13.90 8.36 13.17
N ILE A 119 -14.15 8.70 11.90
CA ILE A 119 -13.70 7.92 10.75
C ILE A 119 -12.67 8.76 10.02
N LYS A 120 -11.42 8.30 10.03
CA LYS A 120 -10.36 8.85 9.20
C LYS A 120 -10.49 8.27 7.80
N VAL A 121 -10.48 9.16 6.81
CA VAL A 121 -10.64 8.82 5.41
C VAL A 121 -9.39 9.26 4.65
N TRP A 122 -8.78 8.35 3.90
CA TRP A 122 -7.77 8.69 2.90
C TRP A 122 -8.29 8.25 1.53
N VAL A 123 -8.24 9.15 0.56
CA VAL A 123 -8.66 8.89 -0.82
C VAL A 123 -7.49 9.20 -1.75
N GLN A 124 -7.20 8.30 -2.68
CA GLN A 124 -6.12 8.42 -3.64
C GLN A 124 -6.57 7.95 -5.01
N GLU A 125 -6.37 8.76 -6.04
CA GLU A 125 -6.48 8.35 -7.45
C GLU A 125 -5.21 7.61 -7.89
N GLY A 126 -5.36 6.82 -8.95
CA GLY A 126 -4.28 6.12 -9.59
C GLY A 126 -4.33 4.61 -9.38
N PRO A 127 -3.46 3.86 -10.09
CA PRO A 127 -3.33 2.43 -9.86
C PRO A 127 -3.08 2.21 -8.37
N ALA A 128 -3.81 1.25 -7.78
CA ALA A 128 -3.63 0.87 -6.39
C ALA A 128 -2.13 0.67 -6.15
N GLY A 129 -1.54 1.56 -5.34
CA GLY A 129 -0.13 1.47 -4.98
C GLY A 129 0.15 0.18 -4.20
N ARG A 130 1.28 0.10 -3.50
CA ARG A 130 1.52 -1.04 -2.61
C ARG A 130 0.29 -1.29 -1.72
N PRO A 131 -0.21 -2.54 -1.65
CA PRO A 131 -1.36 -2.89 -0.83
C PRO A 131 -1.14 -2.38 0.59
N SER A 132 -1.84 -1.31 0.93
CA SER A 132 -1.81 -0.74 2.27
C SER A 132 -2.94 -1.40 3.03
N ALA A 133 -2.66 -1.92 4.22
CA ALA A 133 -3.67 -2.61 5.02
C ALA A 133 -4.94 -1.74 5.17
N GLY A 134 -6.09 -2.28 4.74
CA GLY A 134 -7.38 -1.60 4.78
C GLY A 134 -7.67 -0.61 3.64
N ALA A 135 -6.78 -0.47 2.65
CA ALA A 135 -7.05 0.28 1.42
C ALA A 135 -7.77 -0.61 0.40
N ARG A 136 -8.84 -0.10 -0.22
CA ARG A 136 -9.62 -0.80 -1.25
C ARG A 136 -9.95 0.15 -2.40
N ALA A 137 -9.97 -0.38 -3.62
CA ALA A 137 -10.34 0.37 -4.80
C ALA A 137 -11.87 0.40 -4.96
N PHE A 138 -12.41 1.57 -5.25
CA PHE A 138 -13.84 1.80 -5.49
C PHE A 138 -14.04 2.58 -6.78
N PRO A 139 -15.13 2.30 -7.52
CA PRO A 139 -15.46 3.07 -8.71
C PRO A 139 -15.79 4.52 -8.34
N VAL A 140 -15.37 5.44 -9.20
CA VAL A 140 -15.68 6.87 -9.11
C VAL A 140 -16.75 7.20 -10.14
N THR A 141 -17.79 7.90 -9.70
CA THR A 141 -18.83 8.44 -10.57
C THR A 141 -18.74 9.96 -10.58
N VAL A 142 -18.60 10.54 -11.77
CA VAL A 142 -18.56 11.99 -11.97
C VAL A 142 -19.91 12.47 -12.46
N ALA A 143 -20.53 13.39 -11.73
CA ALA A 143 -21.80 14.03 -12.10
C ALA A 143 -21.77 15.51 -11.73
N GLY A 144 -22.12 16.38 -12.68
CA GLY A 144 -22.23 17.83 -12.43
C GLY A 144 -20.95 18.48 -11.89
N GLY A 145 -19.77 18.03 -12.34
CA GLY A 145 -18.47 18.53 -11.86
C GLY A 145 -18.06 18.04 -10.47
N THR A 146 -18.82 17.11 -9.88
CA THR A 146 -18.49 16.46 -8.61
C THR A 146 -18.19 14.99 -8.85
N ALA A 147 -17.03 14.53 -8.38
CA ALA A 147 -16.67 13.13 -8.32
C ALA A 147 -17.14 12.54 -6.99
N SER A 148 -17.63 11.31 -7.04
CA SER A 148 -18.18 10.62 -5.87
C SER A 148 -17.85 9.13 -5.89
N THR A 149 -17.67 8.56 -4.70
CA THR A 149 -17.51 7.11 -4.53
C THR A 149 -18.27 6.63 -3.31
N GLU A 150 -18.90 5.47 -3.41
CA GLU A 150 -19.58 4.82 -2.30
C GLU A 150 -18.72 3.69 -1.73
N VAL A 151 -18.42 3.79 -0.43
CA VAL A 151 -17.66 2.80 0.30
C VAL A 151 -18.60 2.00 1.19
N LEU A 152 -18.83 0.75 0.81
CA LEU A 152 -19.56 -0.21 1.63
C LEU A 152 -18.67 -0.74 2.77
N LEU A 153 -19.18 -0.72 3.99
CA LEU A 153 -18.52 -1.20 5.19
C LEU A 153 -18.98 -2.62 5.50
N VAL A 154 -18.06 -3.58 5.38
CA VAL A 154 -18.29 -4.99 5.70
C VAL A 154 -17.15 -5.49 6.59
N PRO A 155 -17.41 -5.80 7.89
CA PRO A 155 -18.69 -5.67 8.58
C PRO A 155 -19.10 -4.19 8.81
N PRO A 156 -20.40 -3.90 9.07
CA PRO A 156 -20.86 -2.57 9.45
C PRO A 156 -20.14 -2.05 10.69
N LEU A 157 -19.94 -0.73 10.78
CA LEU A 157 -19.31 -0.10 11.93
C LEU A 157 -20.37 0.33 12.95
N PRO A 158 -20.09 0.29 14.27
CA PRO A 158 -21.01 0.81 15.27
C PRO A 158 -21.24 2.31 15.07
N GLY A 159 -22.46 2.70 14.74
CA GLY A 159 -22.85 4.05 14.35
C GLY A 159 -23.11 4.96 15.55
N ARG A 160 -22.09 5.10 16.42
CA ARG A 160 -22.17 5.93 17.64
C ARG A 160 -22.73 7.33 17.36
N LYS A 161 -23.39 7.91 18.37
CA LYS A 161 -23.87 9.31 18.31
C LYS A 161 -22.67 10.24 18.09
N GLY A 162 -22.82 11.21 17.20
CA GLY A 162 -21.75 12.18 16.89
C GLY A 162 -20.57 11.60 16.09
N LEU A 163 -20.80 10.55 15.29
CA LEU A 163 -19.78 10.05 14.36
C LEU A 163 -19.40 11.13 13.33
N THR A 164 -18.12 11.49 13.29
CA THR A 164 -17.59 12.49 12.35
C THR A 164 -16.64 11.86 11.34
N ALA A 165 -16.73 12.27 10.07
CA ALA A 165 -15.71 11.96 9.07
C ALA A 165 -14.60 13.02 9.14
N ILE A 166 -13.34 12.59 9.11
CA ILE A 166 -12.17 13.46 9.08
C ILE A 166 -11.23 13.02 7.97
N ASP A 167 -10.61 13.98 7.30
CA ASP A 167 -9.54 13.70 6.34
C ASP A 167 -8.34 13.18 7.12
N GLY A 168 -7.90 11.96 6.80
CA GLY A 168 -6.79 11.30 7.47
C GLY A 168 -5.43 11.91 7.14
N ARG A 169 -5.31 12.70 6.07
CA ARG A 169 -4.09 13.42 5.69
C ARG A 169 -3.94 14.71 6.49
N THR A 170 -5.01 15.48 6.61
CA THR A 170 -4.98 16.81 7.23
C THR A 170 -5.51 16.85 8.66
N GLY A 171 -6.25 15.81 9.08
CA GLY A 171 -6.95 15.77 10.37
C GLY A 171 -8.19 16.67 10.42
N ARG A 172 -8.54 17.37 9.33
CA ARG A 172 -9.67 18.30 9.29
C ARG A 172 -11.00 17.55 9.17
N PRO A 173 -12.09 18.08 9.75
CA PRO A 173 -13.41 17.51 9.55
C PRO A 173 -13.84 17.62 8.09
N ILE A 174 -14.44 16.55 7.58
CA ILE A 174 -15.12 16.53 6.29
C ILE A 174 -16.58 16.90 6.57
N ALA A 175 -17.16 17.81 5.76
CA ALA A 175 -18.53 18.25 5.97
C ALA A 175 -19.50 17.07 5.82
N LEU A 176 -20.43 16.93 6.76
CA LEU A 176 -21.47 15.90 6.71
C LEU A 176 -22.69 16.43 5.97
N ARG A 177 -23.23 15.65 5.04
CA ARG A 177 -24.42 15.98 4.25
C ARG A 177 -25.51 14.93 4.41
#